data_AF-A0A3P8SXL2-F1
#
_entry.id   AF-A0A3P8SXL2-F1
#
_cell.length_a   1.000
_cell.length_b   1.000
_cell.length_c   1.000
_cell.angle_alpha   90.00
_cell.angle_beta   90.00
_cell.angle_gamma   90.00
#
_symmetry.space_group_name_H-M   'P 1'
#
loop_
_entity.id
_entity.type
_entity.pdbx_description
1 polymer ?
#
loop_
_entity_poly.entity_id
_entity_poly.type
_entity_poly.pdbx_seq_one_letter_code
_entity_poly.pdbx_strand_id
1 'polypeptide(L)'
;MTSSARETLSFSNNREWKAVFQDDGNFVIYGWKPTWASDTYGSDAVRLCMQADCNLVMYNTCDQPRWHTNSAKGSCNMCRLQLTDDGKLVVYRESQEIWSSANSRGMK
;
A
#
# COMPACT_ATOMS: atom_id res chain seq x y z
N MET A 1 14.26 -22.23 -11.05
CA MET A 1 14.59 -20.82 -10.80
C MET A 1 13.46 -19.97 -11.36
N THR A 2 12.45 -19.67 -10.56
CA THR A 2 11.43 -18.67 -10.91
C THR A 2 11.73 -17.46 -10.05
N SER A 3 12.52 -16.52 -10.58
CA SER A 3 12.50 -15.16 -10.03
C SER A 3 11.15 -14.59 -10.44
N SER A 4 10.15 -14.75 -9.58
CA SER A 4 8.95 -13.95 -9.73
C SER A 4 9.40 -12.49 -9.57
N ALA A 5 9.15 -11.71 -10.61
CA ALA A 5 9.57 -10.33 -10.65
C ALA A 5 8.76 -9.58 -9.60
N ARG A 6 9.40 -9.24 -8.48
CA ARG A 6 8.84 -8.38 -7.44
C ARG A 6 8.34 -7.09 -8.11
N GLU A 7 7.03 -6.91 -8.25
CA GLU A 7 6.50 -5.66 -8.76
C GLU A 7 6.69 -4.57 -7.71
N THR A 8 7.72 -3.75 -7.92
CA THR A 8 7.91 -2.55 -7.11
C THR A 8 6.88 -1.54 -7.56
N LEU A 9 5.95 -1.22 -6.66
CA LEU A 9 4.87 -0.29 -6.94
C LEU A 9 5.36 1.16 -6.97
N SER A 10 6.29 1.51 -6.09
CA SER A 10 6.80 2.88 -5.97
C SER A 10 8.14 2.93 -5.25
N PHE A 11 8.95 3.91 -5.62
CA PHE A 11 10.16 4.31 -4.91
C PHE A 11 9.94 5.68 -4.25
N SER A 12 10.63 5.93 -3.14
CA SER A 12 10.76 7.30 -2.61
C SER A 12 11.62 8.16 -3.56
N ASN A 13 11.55 9.48 -3.43
CA ASN A 13 12.29 10.40 -4.30
C ASN A 13 13.80 10.24 -4.12
N ASN A 14 14.24 10.01 -2.89
CA ASN A 14 15.64 9.72 -2.56
C ASN A 14 16.10 8.30 -2.92
N ARG A 15 15.19 7.43 -3.38
CA ARG A 15 15.43 6.02 -3.75
C ARG A 15 15.91 5.09 -2.63
N GLU A 16 15.87 5.53 -1.38
CA GLU A 16 16.22 4.71 -0.21
C GLU A 16 15.09 3.77 0.21
N TRP A 17 13.86 4.04 -0.23
CA TRP A 17 12.68 3.28 0.13
C TRP A 17 11.94 2.77 -1.10
N LYS A 18 11.32 1.59 -0.93
CA LYS A 18 10.40 1.04 -1.93
C LYS A 18 9.21 0.37 -1.29
N ALA A 19 8.06 0.48 -1.95
CA ALA A 19 6.84 -0.23 -1.62
C ALA A 19 6.66 -1.36 -2.64
N VAL A 20 6.47 -2.58 -2.16
CA VAL A 20 6.40 -3.79 -2.98
C VAL A 20 5.15 -4.55 -2.61
N PHE A 21 4.31 -4.85 -3.60
CA PHE A 21 3.25 -5.83 -3.46
C PHE A 21 3.76 -7.16 -3.97
N GLN A 22 3.78 -8.14 -3.09
CA GLN A 22 4.47 -9.41 -3.27
C GLN A 22 3.49 -10.48 -3.74
N ASP A 23 3.98 -11.46 -4.48
CA ASP A 23 3.19 -12.58 -5.01
C ASP A 23 2.58 -13.47 -3.92
N ASP A 24 3.08 -13.38 -2.69
CA ASP A 24 2.51 -14.06 -1.52
C ASP A 24 1.31 -13.30 -0.90
N GLY A 25 0.83 -12.27 -1.57
CA GLY A 25 -0.30 -11.45 -1.14
C GLY A 25 0.05 -10.47 -0.02
N ASN A 26 1.33 -10.22 0.25
CA ASN A 26 1.77 -9.25 1.25
C ASN A 26 2.17 -7.91 0.62
N PHE A 27 1.86 -6.80 1.29
CA PHE A 27 2.30 -5.48 0.87
C PHE A 27 3.30 -4.93 1.88
N VAL A 28 4.51 -4.63 1.41
CA VAL A 28 5.67 -4.39 2.28
C VAL A 28 6.44 -3.14 1.88
N ILE A 29 6.83 -2.35 2.88
CA ILE A 29 7.75 -1.23 2.73
C ILE A 29 9.15 -1.69 3.13
N TYR A 30 10.11 -1.45 2.24
CA TYR A 30 11.51 -1.75 2.43
C TYR A 30 12.34 -0.47 2.48
N GLY A 31 13.23 -0.38 3.46
CA GLY A 31 14.49 0.35 3.35
C GLY A 31 15.62 -0.65 3.09
N TRP A 32 16.67 -0.64 3.91
CA TRP A 32 17.69 -1.71 3.93
C TRP A 32 17.14 -3.08 4.41
N LYS A 33 16.05 -3.06 5.19
CA LYS A 33 15.26 -4.22 5.64
C LYS A 33 13.76 -3.90 5.55
N PRO A 34 12.86 -4.90 5.60
CA PRO A 34 11.42 -4.63 5.74
C PRO A 34 11.17 -3.84 7.03
N THR A 35 10.42 -2.74 6.94
CA THR A 35 10.09 -1.87 8.08
C THR A 35 8.61 -1.86 8.42
N TRP A 36 7.76 -2.13 7.43
CA TRP A 36 6.31 -2.22 7.60
C TRP A 36 5.73 -3.26 6.63
N ALA A 37 4.66 -3.94 7.04
CA ALA A 37 3.89 -4.86 6.22
C ALA A 37 2.40 -4.81 6.55
N SER A 38 1.55 -5.14 5.58
CA SER A 38 0.10 -5.36 5.74
C SER A 38 -0.22 -6.63 6.54
N ASP A 39 0.77 -7.50 6.73
CA ASP A 39 0.66 -8.79 7.43
C ASP A 39 -0.39 -9.70 6.79
N THR A 40 -0.46 -9.69 5.45
CA THR A 40 -1.36 -10.50 4.62
C THR A 40 -0.64 -11.61 3.84
N TYR A 41 0.56 -11.97 4.30
CA TYR A 41 1.31 -13.11 3.77
C TYR A 41 0.46 -14.39 3.74
N GLY A 42 0.43 -15.06 2.59
CA GLY A 42 -0.38 -16.25 2.35
C GLY A 42 -1.83 -15.96 1.99
N SER A 43 -2.21 -14.69 1.80
CA SER A 43 -3.52 -14.33 1.25
C SER A 43 -3.57 -14.55 -0.27
N ASP A 44 -4.78 -14.62 -0.82
CA ASP A 44 -5.05 -14.67 -2.25
C ASP A 44 -5.18 -13.27 -2.88
N ALA A 45 -4.65 -12.22 -2.23
CA ALA A 45 -4.64 -10.88 -2.79
C ALA A 45 -3.76 -10.84 -4.05
N VAL A 46 -4.26 -10.22 -5.12
CA VAL A 46 -3.58 -10.14 -6.43
C VAL A 46 -3.48 -8.73 -6.99
N ARG A 47 -4.14 -7.74 -6.37
CA ARG A 47 -4.04 -6.34 -6.80
C ARG A 47 -4.16 -5.37 -5.64
N LEU A 48 -3.45 -4.26 -5.73
CA LEU A 48 -3.57 -3.09 -4.86
C LEU A 48 -4.24 -1.95 -5.63
N CYS A 49 -5.27 -1.32 -5.07
CA CYS A 49 -6.09 -0.33 -5.76
C CYS A 49 -6.39 0.87 -4.86
N MET A 50 -6.07 2.08 -5.33
CA MET A 50 -6.55 3.33 -4.72
C MET A 50 -7.94 3.64 -5.28
N GLN A 51 -8.95 3.59 -4.42
CA GLN A 51 -10.34 3.87 -4.76
C GLN A 51 -10.62 5.38 -4.81
N ALA A 52 -11.73 5.76 -5.46
CA ALA A 52 -12.15 7.17 -5.61
C ALA A 52 -12.63 7.84 -4.31
N ASP A 53 -12.91 7.06 -3.27
CA ASP A 53 -13.23 7.52 -1.91
C ASP A 53 -11.95 7.69 -1.05
N CYS A 54 -10.79 7.63 -1.69
CA CYS A 54 -9.48 7.72 -1.08
C CYS A 54 -9.16 6.56 -0.09
N ASN A 55 -9.77 5.39 -0.27
CA ASN A 55 -9.39 4.14 0.40
C ASN A 55 -8.43 3.30 -0.46
N LEU A 56 -7.30 2.86 0.11
CA LEU A 56 -6.38 1.94 -0.55
C LEU A 56 -6.73 0.52 -0.14
N VAL A 57 -7.00 -0.35 -1.11
CA VAL A 57 -7.54 -1.71 -0.88
C VAL A 57 -6.77 -2.76 -1.66
N MET A 58 -6.49 -3.88 -1.01
CA MET A 58 -5.99 -5.11 -1.62
C MET A 58 -7.15 -6.04 -1.93
N TYR A 59 -7.20 -6.54 -3.17
CA TYR A 59 -8.27 -7.42 -3.65
C TYR A 59 -7.72 -8.75 -4.15
N ASN A 60 -8.51 -9.81 -4.00
CA ASN A 60 -8.30 -11.06 -4.71
C ASN A 60 -8.91 -11.04 -6.14
N THR A 61 -8.82 -12.17 -6.85
CA THR A 61 -9.35 -12.33 -8.21
C THR A 61 -10.88 -12.27 -8.30
N CYS A 62 -11.57 -12.42 -7.17
CA CYS A 62 -13.03 -12.37 -7.06
C CYS A 62 -13.53 -11.00 -6.58
N ASP A 63 -12.68 -9.97 -6.61
CA ASP A 63 -12.97 -8.61 -6.11
C ASP A 63 -13.36 -8.52 -4.63
N GLN A 64 -12.92 -9.50 -3.82
CA GLN A 64 -13.09 -9.47 -2.38
C GLN A 64 -11.92 -8.75 -1.71
N PRO A 65 -12.18 -7.79 -0.80
CA PRO A 65 -11.11 -7.11 -0.09
C PRO A 65 -10.42 -8.06 0.89
N ARG A 66 -9.09 -7.99 0.94
CA ARG A 66 -8.25 -8.71 1.91
C ARG A 66 -7.52 -7.81 2.88
N TRP A 67 -7.39 -6.54 2.50
CA TRP A 67 -6.82 -5.51 3.35
C TRP A 67 -7.22 -4.13 2.86
N HIS A 68 -7.35 -3.15 3.75
CA HIS A 68 -7.56 -1.76 3.39
C HIS A 68 -7.03 -0.77 4.44
N THR A 69 -6.82 0.48 4.04
CA THR A 69 -6.39 1.56 4.94
C THR A 69 -7.50 2.10 5.84
N ASN A 70 -8.77 1.77 5.53
CA ASN A 70 -9.96 2.31 6.22
C ASN A 70 -9.97 3.84 6.20
N SER A 71 -9.57 4.40 5.05
CA SER A 71 -9.46 5.85 4.85
C SER A 71 -10.55 6.38 3.93
N ALA A 72 -11.58 5.59 3.67
CA ALA A 72 -12.73 5.99 2.87
C ALA A 72 -13.35 7.28 3.45
N LYS A 73 -13.48 8.28 2.59
CA LYS A 73 -14.18 9.54 2.83
C LYS A 73 -15.05 9.85 1.61
N GLY A 74 -16.03 10.74 1.78
CA GLY A 74 -16.85 11.20 0.65
C GLY A 74 -16.00 11.72 -0.50
N SER A 75 -16.62 11.83 -1.69
CA SER A 75 -15.96 12.19 -2.96
C SER A 75 -14.83 13.21 -2.80
N CYS A 76 -13.64 12.88 -3.30
CA CYS A 76 -12.47 13.74 -3.35
C CYS A 76 -12.10 14.06 -4.80
N ASN A 77 -11.48 15.21 -5.06
CA ASN A 77 -10.97 15.51 -6.39
C ASN A 77 -9.66 14.77 -6.63
N MET A 78 -8.88 14.55 -5.57
CA MET A 78 -7.61 13.84 -5.64
C MET A 78 -7.36 12.94 -4.43
N CYS A 79 -7.09 11.67 -4.70
CA CYS A 79 -6.42 10.73 -3.79
C CYS A 79 -4.98 10.54 -4.26
N ARG A 80 -4.01 10.54 -3.35
CA ARG A 80 -2.63 10.21 -3.69
C ARG A 80 -2.03 9.27 -2.67
N LEU A 81 -1.42 8.20 -3.18
CA LEU A 81 -0.50 7.38 -2.40
C LEU A 81 0.92 7.93 -2.58
N GLN A 82 1.64 8.14 -1.49
CA GLN A 82 3.05 8.55 -1.54
C GLN A 82 3.88 7.69 -0.60
N LEU A 83 5.01 7.18 -1.10
CA LEU A 83 6.10 6.73 -0.25
C LEU A 83 7.04 7.92 0.01
N THR A 84 7.13 8.37 1.25
CA THR A 84 7.96 9.52 1.63
C THR A 84 9.44 9.12 1.72
N ASP A 85 10.33 10.12 1.68
CA ASP A 85 11.77 9.93 1.83
C ASP A 85 12.20 9.46 3.23
N ASP A 86 11.26 9.50 4.19
CA ASP A 86 11.40 8.97 5.55
C ASP A 86 10.83 7.55 5.72
N GLY A 87 10.44 6.90 4.62
CA GLY A 87 9.98 5.50 4.64
C GLY A 87 8.55 5.30 5.14
N LYS A 88 7.71 6.34 5.05
CA LYS A 88 6.28 6.25 5.40
C LYS A 88 5.47 6.15 4.12
N LEU A 89 4.53 5.22 4.07
CA LEU A 89 3.51 5.22 3.04
C LEU A 89 2.31 6.01 3.56
N VAL A 90 1.92 7.03 2.81
CA VAL A 90 0.91 8.00 3.22
C VAL A 90 -0.18 8.09 2.16
N VAL A 91 -1.44 8.03 2.62
CA VAL A 91 -2.59 8.37 1.79
C VAL A 91 -2.97 9.81 2.05
N TYR A 92 -2.93 10.61 0.99
CA TYR A 92 -3.39 11.98 0.98
C TYR A 92 -4.74 12.10 0.28
N ARG A 93 -5.59 12.95 0.84
CA ARG A 93 -6.78 13.50 0.21
C ARG A 93 -6.56 14.99 0.03
N GLU A 94 -6.43 15.45 -1.21
CA GLU A 94 -5.89 16.78 -1.51
C GLU A 94 -4.53 16.96 -0.81
N SER A 95 -4.39 17.95 0.08
CA SER A 95 -3.18 18.20 0.89
C SER A 95 -3.24 17.57 2.29
N GLN A 96 -4.33 16.86 2.65
CA GLN A 96 -4.52 16.31 3.98
C GLN A 96 -4.04 14.85 4.04
N GLU A 97 -3.15 14.54 4.98
CA GLU A 97 -2.85 13.16 5.37
C GLU A 97 -4.07 12.55 6.06
N ILE A 98 -4.58 11.44 5.53
CA ILE A 98 -5.74 10.73 6.09
C ILE A 98 -5.40 9.33 6.60
N TRP A 99 -4.24 8.79 6.21
CA TRP A 99 -3.71 7.53 6.72
C TRP A 99 -2.19 7.48 6.53
N SER A 100 -1.47 6.84 7.44
CA SER A 100 -0.02 6.64 7.36
C SER A 100 0.41 5.31 7.97
N SER A 101 1.35 4.64 7.30
CA SER A 101 1.95 3.37 7.77
C SER A 101 2.72 3.53 9.07
N ALA A 102 3.12 4.75 9.44
CA ALA A 102 3.77 5.04 10.71
C ALA A 102 2.83 4.83 11.91
N ASN A 103 1.52 4.97 11.70
CA ASN A 103 0.52 4.98 12.76
C ASN A 103 -0.52 3.85 12.61
N SER A 104 -0.45 3.06 11.55
CA SER A 104 -1.45 2.05 11.25
C SER A 104 -0.88 0.88 10.46
N ARG A 105 -1.43 -0.31 10.69
CA ARG A 105 -1.22 -1.53 9.89
C ARG A 105 -2.32 -1.75 8.85
N GLY A 106 -3.28 -0.83 8.75
CA GLY A 106 -4.53 -1.05 8.02
C GLY A 106 -5.42 -2.10 8.70
N MET A 107 -6.41 -2.60 7.96
CA MET A 107 -7.41 -3.57 8.40
C MET A 107 -7.49 -4.72 7.40
N LYS A 108 -7.75 -5.94 7.87
CA LYS A 108 -7.88 -7.15 7.05
C LYS A 108 -9.35 -7.49 6.83
#